data_AF-A0A7Z8Q9W7-F1
#
_entry.id   AF-A0A7Z8Q9W7-F1
#
_cell.length_a   1.000
_cell.length_b   1.000
_cell.length_c   1.000
_cell.angle_alpha   90.00
_cell.angle_beta   90.00
_cell.angle_gamma   90.00
#
_symmetry.space_group_name_H-M   'P 1'
#
loop_
_entity.id
_entity.type
_entity.pdbx_description
1 polymer ?
#
loop_
_entity_poly.entity_id
_entity_poly.type
_entity_poly.pdbx_seq_one_letter_code
_entity_poly.pdbx_strand_id
1 'polypeptide(L)'
;MYGIAYKQQALQLKKLNNNKNTVKVRTSNKEINFDLDGATHKGVETPHIQYSYPNTNKTTGRTFFNKDRKAIPDSMNQQDIRTVRNILKRRNNQ
;
A
#
# COMPACT_ATOMS: atom_id res chain seq x y z
N MET A 1 0.53 9.40 -27.31
CA MET A 1 0.41 9.93 -25.94
C MET A 1 1.20 9.03 -25.01
N TYR A 2 2.34 9.49 -24.49
CA TYR A 2 3.07 8.76 -23.45
C TYR A 2 2.32 8.94 -22.13
N GLY A 3 1.66 7.89 -21.66
CA GLY A 3 1.04 7.89 -20.33
C GLY A 3 2.10 8.11 -19.26
N ILE A 4 1.76 8.88 -18.21
CA ILE A 4 2.63 9.10 -17.05
C ILE A 4 2.99 7.74 -16.44
N ALA A 5 4.29 7.49 -16.24
CA ALA A 5 4.78 6.24 -15.64
C ALA A 5 4.15 6.00 -14.25
N TYR A 6 3.93 4.73 -13.89
CA TYR A 6 3.30 4.37 -12.61
C TYR A 6 4.02 4.98 -11.40
N LYS A 7 5.34 5.06 -11.45
CA LYS A 7 6.17 5.73 -10.42
C LYS A 7 5.80 7.21 -10.25
N GLN A 8 5.64 7.94 -11.35
CA GLN A 8 5.26 9.36 -11.29
C GLN A 8 3.82 9.54 -10.76
N GLN A 9 2.88 8.66 -11.16
CA GLN A 9 1.53 8.68 -10.61
C GLN A 9 1.52 8.38 -9.11
N ALA A 10 2.33 7.43 -8.64
CA ALA A 10 2.45 7.11 -7.22
C ALA A 10 3.06 8.28 -6.42
N LEU A 11 4.04 9.00 -6.96
CA LEU A 11 4.57 10.23 -6.34
C LEU A 11 3.52 11.34 -6.22
N GLN A 12 2.60 11.46 -7.17
CA GLN A 12 1.46 12.37 -7.03
C GLN A 12 0.52 11.94 -5.90
N LEU A 13 0.29 10.63 -5.76
CA LEU A 13 -0.49 10.08 -4.64
C LEU A 13 0.20 10.30 -3.29
N LYS A 14 1.54 10.25 -3.23
CA LYS A 14 2.30 10.56 -2.00
C LYS A 14 2.02 11.99 -1.55
N LYS A 15 2.02 12.95 -2.47
CA LYS A 15 1.65 14.34 -2.15
C LYS A 15 0.22 14.43 -1.60
N LEU A 16 -0.72 13.72 -2.23
CA LEU A 16 -2.11 13.65 -1.77
C LEU A 16 -2.27 12.94 -0.40
N ASN A 17 -1.34 12.04 -0.07
CA ASN A 17 -1.27 11.31 1.21
C ASN A 17 -0.43 12.03 2.26
N ASN A 18 -0.39 13.37 2.25
CA ASN A 18 0.39 14.18 3.20
C ASN A 18 1.88 13.79 3.24
N ASN A 19 2.46 13.51 2.07
CA ASN A 19 3.84 13.04 1.88
C ASN A 19 4.19 11.69 2.53
N LYS A 20 3.19 10.94 3.02
CA LYS A 20 3.42 9.58 3.54
C LYS A 20 3.60 8.60 2.38
N ASN A 21 4.61 7.76 2.48
CA ASN A 21 5.00 6.80 1.45
C ASN A 21 4.02 5.64 1.29
N THR A 22 3.25 5.30 2.33
CA THR A 22 2.37 4.12 2.31
C THR A 22 0.92 4.52 2.54
N VAL A 23 0.03 3.94 1.74
CA VAL A 23 -1.41 3.97 1.98
C VAL A 23 -1.86 2.61 2.49
N LYS A 24 -2.36 2.58 3.72
CA LYS A 24 -2.88 1.37 4.34
C LYS A 24 -4.39 1.24 4.14
N VAL A 25 -4.83 0.07 3.73
CA VAL A 25 -6.24 -0.28 3.53
C VAL A 25 -6.51 -1.60 4.23
N ARG A 26 -7.32 -1.56 5.28
CA ARG A 26 -7.65 -2.73 6.08
C ARG A 26 -8.96 -3.36 5.63
N THR A 27 -8.95 -4.67 5.44
CA THR A 27 -10.13 -5.52 5.29
C THR A 27 -10.31 -6.37 6.56
N SER A 28 -11.36 -7.20 6.60
CA SER A 28 -11.62 -8.11 7.73
C SER A 28 -10.47 -9.10 7.97
N ASN A 29 -9.78 -9.52 6.91
CA ASN A 29 -8.80 -10.61 6.95
C ASN A 29 -7.37 -10.21 6.56
N LYS A 30 -7.13 -8.98 6.09
CA LYS A 30 -5.78 -8.48 5.76
C LYS A 30 -5.68 -6.97 5.80
N GLU A 31 -4.46 -6.45 5.91
CA GLU A 31 -4.12 -5.05 5.66
C GLU A 31 -3.27 -5.01 4.39
N ILE A 32 -3.75 -4.26 3.39
CA ILE A 32 -3.05 -4.00 2.14
C ILE A 32 -2.26 -2.70 2.31
N ASN A 33 -0.96 -2.79 2.09
CA ASN A 33 -0.03 -1.66 2.13
C ASN A 33 0.35 -1.31 0.70
N PHE A 34 -0.14 -0.18 0.19
CA PHE A 34 0.28 0.37 -1.10
C PHE A 34 1.47 1.31 -0.86
N ASP A 35 2.68 0.83 -1.14
CA ASP A 35 3.90 1.60 -0.99
C ASP A 35 4.14 2.40 -2.28
N LEU A 36 3.95 3.72 -2.19
CA LEU A 36 3.98 4.67 -3.29
C LEU A 36 5.39 5.10 -3.68
N ASP A 37 6.32 5.03 -2.73
CA ASP A 37 7.70 5.49 -2.86
C ASP A 37 8.57 4.83 -1.78
N GLY A 38 9.84 4.58 -2.06
CA GLY A 38 10.76 3.92 -1.14
C GLY A 38 11.82 3.06 -1.83
N ALA A 39 12.46 2.21 -1.02
CA ALA A 39 13.48 1.29 -1.50
C ALA A 39 12.86 0.05 -2.15
N THR A 40 13.58 -0.52 -3.11
CA THR A 40 13.28 -1.83 -3.70
C THR A 40 13.19 -2.89 -2.62
N HIS A 41 12.13 -3.71 -2.66
CA HIS A 41 11.95 -4.80 -1.72
C HIS A 41 11.89 -6.13 -2.47
N LYS A 42 12.86 -7.02 -2.18
CA LYS A 42 12.99 -8.34 -2.82
C LYS A 42 13.00 -8.29 -4.35
N GLY A 43 13.70 -7.31 -4.92
CA GLY A 43 13.83 -7.14 -6.37
C GLY A 43 12.65 -6.43 -7.04
N VAL A 44 11.61 -6.03 -6.29
CA VAL A 44 10.48 -5.26 -6.82
C VAL A 44 10.62 -3.80 -6.42
N GLU A 45 10.73 -2.91 -7.41
CA GLU A 45 10.80 -1.46 -7.17
C GLU A 45 9.45 -0.89 -6.73
N THR A 46 9.47 0.18 -5.94
CA THR A 46 8.25 0.95 -5.69
C THR A 46 7.81 1.71 -6.95
N PRO A 47 6.51 1.76 -7.26
CA PRO A 47 5.41 1.45 -6.35
C PRO A 47 5.03 -0.05 -6.32
N HIS A 48 4.81 -0.59 -5.12
CA HIS A 48 4.47 -2.00 -4.91
C HIS A 48 3.48 -2.20 -3.77
N ILE A 49 2.96 -3.43 -3.64
CA ILE A 49 1.93 -3.82 -2.68
C ILE A 49 2.51 -4.86 -1.73
N GLN A 50 2.28 -4.65 -0.44
CA GLN A 50 2.59 -5.63 0.60
C GLN A 50 1.32 -5.98 1.38
N TYR A 51 1.23 -7.21 1.86
CA TYR A 51 0.12 -7.65 2.68
C TYR A 51 0.55 -7.87 4.12
N SER A 52 -0.34 -7.57 5.05
CA SER A 52 -0.21 -7.95 6.46
C SER A 52 -1.43 -8.77 6.85
N TYR A 53 -1.22 -9.83 7.61
CA TYR A 53 -2.29 -10.74 8.03
C TYR A 53 -2.50 -10.66 9.54
N PRO A 54 -3.74 -10.85 10.02
CA PRO A 54 -4.03 -10.90 11.44
C PRO A 54 -3.32 -12.09 12.07
N ASN A 55 -2.61 -11.83 13.16
CA ASN A 55 -1.97 -12.80 14.00
C ASN A 55 -2.42 -12.54 15.43
N THR A 56 -3.14 -13.51 15.99
CA THR A 56 -3.64 -13.45 17.36
C THR A 56 -2.61 -14.04 18.30
N ASN A 57 -2.13 -13.22 19.23
CA ASN A 57 -1.25 -13.66 20.28
C ASN A 57 -2.01 -14.60 21.24
N LYS A 58 -1.58 -15.86 21.32
CA LYS A 58 -2.26 -16.91 22.10
C LYS A 58 -2.30 -16.64 23.60
N THR A 59 -1.36 -15.86 24.12
CA THR A 59 -1.22 -15.57 25.55
C THR A 59 -2.07 -14.37 25.99
N THR A 60 -2.19 -13.35 25.13
CA THR A 60 -2.88 -12.08 25.47
C THR A 60 -4.24 -11.93 24.79
N GLY A 61 -4.57 -12.79 23.82
CA GLY A 61 -5.77 -12.69 22.99
C GLY A 61 -5.78 -11.50 22.02
N ARG A 62 -4.73 -10.66 22.00
CA ARG A 62 -4.66 -9.48 21.13
C ARG A 62 -4.32 -9.86 19.69
N THR A 63 -5.07 -9.33 18.74
CA THR A 63 -4.79 -9.49 17.30
C THR A 63 -3.99 -8.33 16.75
N PHE A 64 -2.87 -8.64 16.11
CA PHE A 64 -2.00 -7.67 15.42
C PHE A 64 -1.93 -8.01 13.94
N PHE A 65 -1.77 -7.01 13.07
CA PHE A 65 -1.52 -7.25 11.65
C PHE A 65 -0.02 -7.28 11.41
N ASN A 66 0.50 -8.45 11.08
CA ASN A 66 1.92 -8.65 10.82
C ASN A 66 2.17 -8.70 9.32
N LYS A 67 3.15 -7.93 8.84
CA LYS A 67 3.58 -7.99 7.44
C LYS A 67 3.98 -9.41 7.07
N ASP A 68 3.52 -9.88 5.92
CA ASP A 68 4.00 -11.11 5.33
C ASP A 68 5.43 -10.91 4.81
N ARG A 69 6.40 -11.32 5.63
CA ARG A 69 7.82 -11.24 5.30
C ARG A 69 8.26 -12.29 4.30
N LYS A 70 7.44 -13.29 3.96
CA LYS A 70 7.79 -14.35 3.00
C LYS A 70 7.34 -13.98 1.59
N ALA A 71 6.18 -13.36 1.44
CA ALA A 71 5.67 -12.91 0.14
C ALA A 71 6.61 -11.91 -0.57
N ILE A 72 6.75 -12.07 -1.89
CA ILE A 72 7.33 -11.06 -2.78
C ILE A 72 6.25 -9.99 -2.99
N PRO A 73 6.57 -8.68 -2.92
CA PRO A 73 5.59 -7.63 -3.20
C PRO A 73 5.06 -7.70 -4.63
N ASP A 74 3.79 -7.33 -4.82
CA ASP A 74 3.23 -7.17 -6.16
C ASP A 74 3.56 -5.76 -6.67
N SER A 75 4.01 -5.61 -7.91
CA SER A 75 4.12 -4.28 -8.52
C SER A 75 2.74 -3.62 -8.63
N MET A 76 2.62 -2.34 -8.30
CA MET A 76 1.34 -1.64 -8.47
C MET A 76 1.02 -1.47 -9.95
N ASN A 77 -0.20 -1.83 -10.33
CA ASN A 77 -0.72 -1.58 -11.67
C ASN A 77 -1.62 -0.33 -11.68
N GLN A 78 -2.15 0.00 -12.86
CA GLN A 78 -3.00 1.18 -13.04
C GLN A 78 -4.30 1.13 -12.21
N GLN A 79 -4.86 -0.06 -11.99
CA GLN A 79 -6.07 -0.25 -11.19
C GLN A 79 -5.79 0.02 -9.70
N ASP A 80 -4.64 -0.40 -9.20
CA ASP A 80 -4.21 -0.11 -7.82
C ASP A 80 -4.03 1.40 -7.62
N ILE A 81 -3.37 2.07 -8.55
CA ILE A 81 -3.20 3.53 -8.54
C ILE A 81 -4.56 4.24 -8.50
N ARG A 82 -5.52 3.81 -9.32
CA ARG A 82 -6.89 4.36 -9.33
C ARG A 82 -7.60 4.13 -7.99
N THR A 83 -7.45 2.93 -7.44
CA THR A 83 -8.04 2.56 -6.15
C THR A 83 -7.49 3.45 -5.02
N VAL A 84 -6.17 3.56 -4.91
CA VAL A 84 -5.52 4.43 -3.91
C VAL A 84 -5.95 5.88 -4.07
N ARG A 85 -6.00 6.40 -5.31
CA ARG A 85 -6.47 7.75 -5.59
C ARG A 85 -7.87 8.00 -5.03
N ASN A 86 -8.79 7.08 -5.27
CA ASN A 86 -10.18 7.21 -4.81
C ASN A 86 -10.28 7.15 -3.28
N ILE A 87 -9.48 6.28 -2.64
CA ILE A 87 -9.42 6.19 -1.17
C ILE A 87 -8.91 7.50 -0.56
N LEU A 88 -7.81 8.04 -1.08
CA LEU A 88 -7.24 9.29 -0.57
C LEU A 88 -8.18 10.48 -0.77
N LYS A 89 -8.83 10.59 -1.94
CA LYS A 89 -9.84 11.62 -2.19
C LYS A 89 -10.99 11.56 -1.19
N ARG A 90 -11.48 10.35 -0.86
CA ARG A 90 -12.54 10.18 0.15
C ARG A 90 -12.08 10.59 1.55
N ARG A 91 -10.85 10.24 1.93
CA ARG A 91 -10.28 10.60 3.25
C ARG A 91 -10.07 12.10 3.43
N ASN A 92 -9.68 12.81 2.37
CA ASN A 92 -9.40 14.25 2.45
C ASN A 92 -10.67 15.13 2.31
N ASN A 93 -11.79 14.55 1.88
CA ASN A 93 -13.09 15.22 1.79
C ASN A 93 -13.97 15.00 3.04
N GLN A 94 -13.43 14.31 4.05
CA GLN A 94 -14.03 14.11 5.38
C GLN A 94 -13.27 14.94 6.39
#